data_AF-A0A4D6GSI3-F1
#
_entry.id   AF-A0A4D6GSI3-F1
#
_cell.length_a   1.000
_cell.length_b   1.000
_cell.length_c   1.000
_cell.angle_alpha   90.00
_cell.angle_beta   90.00
_cell.angle_gamma   90.00
#
_symmetry.space_group_name_H-M   'P 1'
#
loop_
_entity.id
_entity.type
_entity.pdbx_description
1 polymer ?
#
loop_
_entity_poly.entity_id
_entity_poly.type
_entity_poly.pdbx_seq_one_letter_code
_entity_poly.pdbx_strand_id
1 'polypeptide(L)' 'MGDVTIGFGLGSVSTRAAAAAVAVGSSLLMLVAYIALGRNPIAALSEATLSGIVIGVAYYIGLSVRSVAN' A
#
# COMPACT_ATOMS: atom_id res chain seq x y z
N MET A 1 -14.01 10.46 9.32
CA MET A 1 -13.09 9.66 8.50
C MET A 1 -11.99 10.61 8.07
N GLY A 2 -10.82 10.52 8.67
CA GLY A 2 -9.77 11.53 8.58
C GLY A 2 -9.13 11.56 7.19
N ASP A 3 -8.80 12.75 6.73
CA ASP A 3 -7.88 12.92 5.61
C ASP A 3 -6.44 12.83 6.11
N VAL A 4 -5.54 12.38 5.24
CA VAL A 4 -4.10 12.27 5.51
C VAL A 4 -3.40 13.37 4.73
N THR A 5 -2.70 14.26 5.43
CA THR A 5 -1.81 15.23 4.79
C THR A 5 -0.59 14.48 4.25
N ILE A 6 -0.47 14.43 2.92
CA ILE A 6 0.72 13.84 2.29
C ILE A 6 1.79 14.94 2.28
N GLY A 7 2.96 14.67 2.90
CA GLY A 7 4.07 15.62 3.06
C GLY A 7 4.75 16.12 1.76
N PHE A 8 4.16 15.87 0.60
CA PHE A 8 4.66 16.29 -0.72
C PHE A 8 3.97 17.55 -1.29
N GLY A 9 3.25 18.32 -0.47
CA GLY A 9 2.59 19.56 -0.91
C GLY A 9 1.34 19.36 -1.78
N LEU A 10 0.84 18.11 -1.88
CA LEU A 10 -0.28 17.71 -2.73
C LEU A 10 -1.67 17.78 -2.05
N GLY A 11 -1.76 18.44 -0.90
CA GLY A 11 -3.00 18.55 -0.13
C GLY A 11 -3.33 17.32 0.73
N SER A 12 -4.51 17.34 1.34
CA SER A 12 -5.05 16.27 2.17
C SER A 12 -5.75 15.23 1.29
N VAL A 13 -5.33 13.97 1.37
CA VAL A 13 -5.90 12.87 0.59
C VAL A 13 -6.60 11.91 1.55
N SER A 14 -7.77 11.40 1.16
CA SER A 14 -8.50 10.48 2.04
C SER A 14 -7.62 9.29 2.45
N THR A 15 -7.71 8.89 3.72
CA THR A 15 -7.01 7.72 4.28
C THR A 15 -7.15 6.47 3.39
N ARG A 16 -8.32 6.29 2.77
CA ARG A 16 -8.60 5.17 1.87
C ARG A 16 -7.81 5.24 0.58
N ALA A 17 -7.77 6.41 -0.06
CA ALA A 17 -7.02 6.61 -1.30
C ALA A 17 -5.51 6.47 -1.06
N ALA A 18 -5.01 6.98 0.07
CA ALA A 18 -3.62 6.80 0.46
C ALA A 18 -3.28 5.31 0.68
N ALA A 19 -4.13 4.57 1.40
CA ALA A 19 -3.92 3.14 1.62
C ALA A 19 -3.97 2.31 0.33
N ALA A 20 -4.91 2.62 -0.58
CA ALA A 20 -4.97 1.97 -1.88
C ALA A 20 -3.71 2.26 -2.72
N ALA A 21 -3.25 3.51 -2.75
CA ALA A 21 -2.04 3.88 -3.50
C ALA A 21 -0.80 3.16 -2.96
N VAL A 22 -0.63 3.08 -1.64
CA VAL A 22 0.49 2.36 -1.00
C VAL A 22 0.41 0.87 -1.28
N ALA A 23 -0.78 0.26 -1.18
CA ALA A 23 -0.98 -1.15 -1.47
C ALA A 23 -0.62 -1.50 -2.93
N VAL A 24 -1.15 -0.73 -3.88
CA VAL A 24 -0.89 -0.92 -5.31
C VAL A 24 0.57 -0.70 -5.64
N GLY A 25 1.17 0.41 -5.17
CA GLY A 25 2.57 0.74 -5.42
C GLY A 25 3.52 -0.33 -4.88
N SER A 26 3.28 -0.81 -3.66
CA SER A 26 4.10 -1.86 -3.03
C SER A 26 3.96 -3.20 -3.75
N SER A 27 2.75 -3.57 -4.16
CA SER A 27 2.49 -4.81 -4.91
C SER A 27 3.21 -4.82 -6.26
N LEU A 28 3.18 -3.69 -6.97
CA LEU A 28 3.85 -3.56 -8.26
C LEU A 28 5.37 -3.64 -8.11
N LEU A 29 5.94 -2.94 -7.12
CA LEU A 29 7.38 -3.02 -6.84
C LEU A 29 7.81 -4.46 -6.50
N MET A 30 7.02 -5.16 -5.70
CA MET A 30 7.31 -6.55 -5.33
C MET A 30 7.21 -7.49 -6.54
N LEU A 31 6.21 -7.30 -7.40
CA LEU A 31 6.05 -8.07 -8.64
C LEU A 31 7.24 -7.86 -9.58
N VAL A 32 7.69 -6.61 -9.77
CA VAL A 32 8.88 -6.30 -10.58
C VAL A 32 10.12 -6.98 -10.00
N ALA A 33 10.31 -6.93 -8.69
CA ALA A 33 11.43 -7.59 -8.02
C ALA A 33 11.42 -9.12 -8.24
N TYR A 34 10.26 -9.76 -8.15
CA TYR A 34 10.14 -11.19 -8.40
C TYR A 34 10.41 -11.59 -9.85
N ILE A 35 9.96 -10.79 -10.82
CA ILE A 35 10.28 -11.01 -12.24
C ILE A 35 11.79 -10.85 -12.47
N ALA A 36 12.41 -9.83 -11.89
CA ALA A 36 13.85 -9.59 -12.00
C ALA A 36 14.70 -10.73 -11.42
N LEU A 37 14.20 -11.41 -10.38
CA LEU A 37 14.84 -12.58 -9.76
C LEU A 37 14.60 -13.89 -10.52
N GLY A 38 13.90 -13.86 -11.66
CA GLY A 38 13.61 -15.05 -12.47
C GLY A 38 12.62 -16.02 -11.81
N ARG A 39 11.84 -15.57 -10.83
CA ARG A 39 10.81 -16.41 -10.20
C ARG A 39 9.64 -16.66 -11.16
N ASN A 40 8.91 -17.74 -10.90
CA ASN A 40 7.70 -18.06 -11.66
C ASN A 40 6.68 -16.90 -11.54
N PRO A 41 6.24 -16.30 -12.67
CA PRO A 41 5.41 -15.11 -12.66
C PRO A 41 4.01 -15.34 -12.04
N ILE A 42 3.48 -16.57 -12.12
CA ILE A 42 2.16 -16.89 -11.55
C ILE A 42 2.24 -16.91 -10.03
N ALA A 43 3.26 -17.56 -9.47
CA ALA A 43 3.49 -17.57 -8.02
C ALA A 43 3.87 -16.17 -7.49
N ALA A 44 4.65 -15.40 -8.26
CA ALA A 44 4.97 -14.02 -7.92
C ALA A 44 3.73 -13.12 -7.88
N LEU A 45 2.78 -13.31 -8.79
CA LEU A 45 1.52 -12.56 -8.81
C LEU A 45 0.68 -12.83 -7.56
N SER A 46 0.54 -14.10 -7.14
CA SER A 46 -0.24 -14.45 -5.95
C SER A 46 0.42 -13.93 -4.67
N GLU A 47 1.75 -14.06 -4.54
CA GLU A 47 2.51 -13.52 -3.41
C GLU A 47 2.44 -11.98 -3.35
N ALA A 48 2.61 -11.29 -4.48
CA ALA A 48 2.52 -9.84 -4.55
C ALA A 48 1.11 -9.33 -4.21
N THR A 49 0.07 -10.04 -4.67
CA THR A 49 -1.33 -9.70 -4.36
C THR A 49 -1.62 -9.85 -2.86
N LEU A 50 -1.23 -10.98 -2.27
CA LEU A 50 -1.39 -11.21 -0.82
C LEU A 50 -0.63 -10.16 0.00
N SER A 51 0.62 -9.88 -0.38
CA SER A 51 1.44 -8.86 0.29
C SER A 51 0.83 -7.48 0.16
N GLY A 52 0.30 -7.13 -1.01
CA GLY A 52 -0.44 -5.89 -1.26
C GLY A 52 -1.63 -5.69 -0.33
N ILE A 53 -2.45 -6.73 -0.17
CA ILE A 53 -3.61 -6.71 0.73
C ILE A 53 -3.14 -6.47 2.18
N VAL A 54 -2.13 -7.22 2.64
CA VAL A 54 -1.62 -7.09 4.01
C VAL A 54 -1.04 -5.70 4.26
N ILE A 55 -0.22 -5.18 3.34
CA ILE A 55 0.38 -3.84 3.44
C ILE A 55 -0.71 -2.76 3.43
N GLY A 56 -1.69 -2.86 2.54
CA GLY A 56 -2.80 -1.91 2.45
C GLY A 56 -3.65 -1.87 3.72
N VAL A 57 -3.99 -3.03 4.26
CA VAL A 57 -4.75 -3.15 5.52
C VAL A 57 -3.94 -2.61 6.70
N ALA A 58 -2.67 -2.99 6.82
CA ALA A 58 -1.79 -2.50 7.88
C ALA A 58 -1.63 -0.98 7.85
N TYR A 59 -1.45 -0.41 6.66
CA TYR A 59 -1.33 1.04 6.48
C TYR A 59 -2.64 1.77 6.81
N TYR A 60 -3.79 1.25 6.38
CA TYR A 60 -5.09 1.80 6.72
C TYR A 60 -5.36 1.78 8.23
N ILE A 61 -5.04 0.67 8.91
CA ILE A 61 -5.15 0.56 10.37
C ILE A 61 -4.22 1.57 11.04
N GLY A 62 -2.96 1.66 10.62
CA GLY A 62 -1.99 2.60 11.17
C GLY A 62 -2.44 4.06 11.05
N LEU A 63 -2.97 4.44 9.89
CA LEU A 63 -3.55 5.76 9.69
C LEU A 63 -4.81 6.00 10.53
N SER A 64 -5.67 4.98 10.66
CA SER A 64 -6.90 5.07 11.46
C SER A 64 -6.60 5.28 12.95
N VAL A 65 -5.61 4.56 13.50
CA VAL A 65 -5.16 4.75 14.89
C VAL A 65 -4.54 6.13 15.08
N ARG A 66 -3.70 6.56 14.14
CA ARG A 66 -3.06 7.89 14.19
C ARG A 66 -4.07 9.03 14.07
N SER A 67 -5.13 8.85 13.29
CA SER A 67 -6.22 9.81 13.14
C SER A 67 -7.13 9.90 14.37
N VAL A 68 -7.15 8.89 15.25
CA VAL A 68 -7.93 8.91 16.51
C VAL A 68 -7.09 9.48 17.66
N ALA A 69 -5.77 9.32 17.62
CA ALA A 69 -4.84 9.81 18.63
C ALA A 69 -4.50 11.31 18.50
N ASN A 70 -4.92 11.96 17.42
CA ASN A 70 -4.60 13.33 17.05
C ASN A 70 -5.88 14.16 16.91
#